data_AF-A0AAJ0B7K6-F1
#
_entry.id   AF-A0AAJ0B7K6-F1
#
_cell.length_a   1.000
_cell.length_b   1.000
_cell.length_c   1.000
_cell.angle_alpha   90.00
_cell.angle_beta   90.00
_cell.angle_gamma   90.00
#
_symmetry.space_group_name_H-M   'P 1'
#
loop_
_entity.id
_entity.type
_entity.pdbx_description
1 polymer ?
#
loop_
_entity_poly.entity_id
_entity_poly.type
_entity_poly.pdbx_seq_one_letter_code
_entity_poly.pdbx_strand_id
1 'polypeptide(L)'
;MAAPANSLRLGLRIARNAAARAPIIASRPFLARRALSSTVPRRNDEEPTAFDEYIEELATQRRLKPEEREEIRKQFSTPPDVPKDIEKQYAEFLEEFDSIDSDVTTGFEKVIEPRRDTFWHEGEEDPDMITDEVGEDDFEEDDMMSLAHPKLEEHREYREYARIAVWEMPLLAQFAKPFEPPAKEQVLRFRYTSYLGEIHPADRKVVVEFAPKDLTDLTSAQQLKLMKLAGARYNPSTEIIKISCERFEHQAQNKRYLGDLVNKMIETAKDPTDMFEDIPLDTRHHKQKIVHRFPKEWILTEERKAQLAAIRQQAYQLDKAKRETGTLVDGLETVKQLVKPAEAAEPVMVRRGKGPMRIR
;
A
#
# COMPACT_ATOMS: atom_id res chain seq x y z
N MET A 1 20.14 -11.62 -16.51
CA MET A 1 18.66 -11.72 -16.54
C MET A 1 18.21 -12.43 -15.27
N ALA A 2 17.67 -11.69 -14.31
CA ALA A 2 17.12 -12.23 -13.08
C ALA A 2 15.78 -11.52 -12.83
N ALA A 3 14.72 -12.31 -12.66
CA ALA A 3 13.33 -11.88 -12.70
C ALA A 3 12.92 -11.09 -11.43
N PRO A 4 12.23 -9.94 -11.58
CA PRO A 4 11.65 -9.20 -10.46
C PRO A 4 10.21 -9.66 -10.21
N ALA A 5 10.01 -10.82 -9.57
CA ALA A 5 8.67 -11.36 -9.30
C ALA A 5 8.30 -11.51 -7.80
N ASN A 6 9.11 -11.01 -6.87
CA ASN A 6 8.96 -11.33 -5.44
C ASN A 6 8.81 -10.12 -4.49
N SER A 7 8.10 -9.05 -4.86
CA SER A 7 7.97 -7.89 -3.94
C SER A 7 6.57 -7.35 -3.65
N LEU A 8 5.49 -7.95 -4.16
CA LEU A 8 4.13 -7.43 -3.91
C LEU A 8 3.32 -8.38 -3.02
N ARG A 9 3.69 -8.43 -1.74
CA ARG A 9 2.81 -8.91 -0.66
C ARG A 9 2.99 -7.98 0.53
N LEU A 10 2.17 -6.95 0.63
CA LEU A 10 1.74 -6.32 1.89
C LEU A 10 0.88 -5.10 1.59
N GLY A 11 -0.38 -5.13 2.05
CA GLY A 11 -1.11 -3.91 2.38
C GLY A 11 -2.38 -3.62 1.58
N LEU A 12 -3.43 -4.45 1.73
CA LEU A 12 -4.80 -4.02 1.44
C LEU A 12 -5.66 -4.25 2.69
N ARG A 13 -5.83 -3.19 3.48
CA ARG A 13 -6.90 -3.09 4.47
C ARG A 13 -8.08 -2.41 3.78
N ILE A 14 -9.19 -3.13 3.78
CA ILE A 14 -10.48 -2.74 3.22
C ILE A 14 -10.99 -1.48 3.94
N ALA A 15 -11.10 -0.38 3.20
CA ALA A 15 -11.87 0.78 3.62
C ALA A 15 -13.36 0.46 3.44
N ARG A 16 -14.12 0.52 4.54
CA ARG A 16 -15.59 0.45 4.49
C ARG A 16 -16.11 1.68 3.74
N ASN A 17 -16.79 1.45 2.63
CA ASN A 17 -17.49 2.48 1.87
C ASN A 17 -18.48 3.23 2.79
N ALA A 18 -18.26 4.53 2.94
CA ALA A 18 -19.27 5.45 3.45
C ALA A 18 -20.32 5.65 2.34
N ALA A 19 -21.52 5.09 2.54
CA ALA A 19 -22.64 5.26 1.63
C ALA A 19 -22.99 6.76 1.50
N ALA A 20 -23.07 7.23 0.25
CA ALA A 20 -23.58 8.56 -0.06
C ALA A 20 -25.05 8.64 0.38
N ARG A 21 -25.36 9.60 1.27
CA ARG A 21 -26.74 9.89 1.68
C ARG A 21 -27.46 10.60 0.53
N ALA A 22 -28.42 9.92 -0.08
CA ALA A 22 -29.40 10.54 -0.97
C ALA A 22 -30.29 11.52 -0.16
N PRO A 23 -30.74 12.64 -0.75
CA PRO A 23 -31.63 13.56 -0.07
C PRO A 23 -32.98 12.89 0.20
N ILE A 24 -33.45 12.99 1.44
CA ILE A 24 -34.77 12.55 1.89
C ILE A 24 -35.80 13.44 1.20
N ILE A 25 -36.47 12.91 0.17
CA ILE A 25 -37.71 13.49 -0.35
C ILE A 25 -38.79 13.18 0.69
N ALA A 26 -39.41 14.22 1.24
CA ALA A 26 -40.48 14.06 2.23
C ALA A 26 -41.61 13.22 1.63
N SER A 27 -41.91 12.08 2.25
CA SER A 27 -43.12 11.33 1.95
C SER A 27 -44.33 12.20 2.29
N ARG A 28 -45.26 12.32 1.34
CA ARG A 28 -46.55 12.96 1.59
C ARG A 28 -47.23 12.20 2.75
N PRO A 29 -47.84 12.90 3.73
CA PRO A 29 -48.51 12.21 4.82
C PRO A 29 -49.68 11.39 4.26
N PHE A 30 -49.60 10.07 4.48
CA PHE A 30 -50.71 9.16 4.29
C PHE A 30 -51.82 9.60 5.26
N LEU A 31 -52.87 10.23 4.74
CA LEU A 31 -54.04 10.60 5.53
C LEU A 31 -54.77 9.31 5.92
N ALA A 32 -54.51 8.85 7.14
CA ALA A 32 -55.28 7.80 7.79
C ALA A 32 -56.77 8.22 7.79
N ARG A 33 -57.58 7.54 6.98
CA ARG A 33 -59.04 7.69 7.00
C ARG A 33 -59.54 7.24 8.38
N ARG A 34 -60.05 8.17 9.18
CA ARG A 34 -60.74 7.86 10.43
C ARG A 34 -61.96 6.98 10.14
N ALA A 35 -62.10 5.89 10.89
CA ALA A 35 -63.31 5.10 10.94
C ALA A 35 -64.41 5.84 11.71
N LEU A 36 -65.66 5.65 11.25
CA LEU A 36 -66.94 6.02 11.86
C LEU A 36 -67.34 7.51 11.76
N SER A 37 -67.87 7.89 10.60
CA SER A 37 -68.83 9.00 10.45
C SER A 37 -70.22 8.42 10.21
N SER A 38 -71.23 8.87 10.96
CA SER A 38 -72.64 8.46 10.87
C SER A 38 -73.47 9.32 9.89
N THR A 39 -72.82 9.93 8.91
CA THR A 39 -73.49 10.66 7.84
C THR A 39 -73.83 9.71 6.69
N VAL A 40 -75.11 9.66 6.31
CA VAL A 40 -75.62 8.93 5.13
C VAL A 40 -74.74 9.27 3.91
N PRO A 41 -74.27 8.28 3.12
CA PRO A 41 -73.47 8.57 1.94
C PRO A 41 -74.34 9.40 0.99
N ARG A 42 -73.89 10.62 0.71
CA ARG A 42 -74.47 11.41 -0.36
C ARG A 42 -74.05 10.71 -1.65
N ARG A 43 -74.99 9.99 -2.25
CA ARG A 43 -74.82 9.41 -3.57
C ARG A 43 -74.79 10.57 -4.56
N ASN A 44 -73.74 10.60 -5.38
CA ASN A 44 -73.47 11.53 -6.50
C ASN A 44 -72.51 12.68 -6.21
N ASP A 45 -71.28 12.38 -5.80
CA ASP A 45 -70.15 13.16 -6.27
C ASP A 45 -69.40 12.23 -7.25
N GLU A 46 -69.61 12.44 -8.54
CA GLU A 46 -68.84 11.77 -9.59
C GLU A 46 -67.37 12.12 -9.35
N GLU A 47 -66.50 11.11 -9.16
CA GLU A 47 -65.06 11.34 -9.11
C GLU A 47 -64.67 12.08 -10.40
N PRO A 48 -63.87 13.16 -10.32
CA PRO A 48 -63.53 13.96 -11.49
C PRO A 48 -62.92 13.01 -12.52
N THR A 49 -63.50 13.01 -13.71
CA THR A 49 -62.95 12.18 -14.79
C THR A 49 -61.55 12.70 -15.13
N ALA A 50 -60.67 11.85 -15.70
CA ALA A 50 -59.34 12.27 -16.15
C ALA A 50 -59.40 13.51 -17.08
N PHE A 51 -60.54 13.69 -17.77
CA PHE A 51 -60.83 14.86 -18.59
C PHE A 51 -61.14 16.14 -17.79
N ASP A 52 -61.81 16.01 -16.64
CA ASP A 52 -62.05 17.13 -15.73
C ASP A 52 -60.76 17.61 -15.06
N GLU A 53 -59.87 16.69 -14.70
CA GLU A 53 -58.53 17.01 -14.19
C GLU A 53 -57.69 17.74 -15.26
N TYR A 54 -57.76 17.30 -16.52
CA TYR A 54 -57.09 17.97 -17.64
C TYR A 54 -57.61 19.40 -17.87
N ILE A 55 -58.93 19.62 -17.77
CA ILE A 55 -59.54 20.95 -17.90
C ILE A 55 -59.13 21.84 -16.72
N GLU A 56 -59.07 21.31 -15.50
CA GLU A 56 -58.58 22.06 -14.34
C GLU A 56 -57.10 22.43 -14.47
N GLU A 57 -56.26 21.53 -14.98
CA GLU A 57 -54.85 21.80 -15.24
C GLU A 57 -54.68 22.89 -16.31
N LEU A 58 -55.40 22.82 -17.42
CA LEU A 58 -55.41 23.87 -18.44
C LEU A 58 -55.92 25.21 -17.89
N ALA A 59 -56.96 25.17 -17.05
CA ALA A 59 -57.53 26.37 -16.45
C ALA A 59 -56.59 27.05 -15.47
N THR A 60 -55.75 26.29 -14.76
CA THR A 60 -54.71 26.85 -13.89
C THR A 60 -53.53 27.41 -14.70
N GLN A 61 -53.09 26.70 -15.75
CA GLN A 61 -51.98 27.14 -16.61
C GLN A 61 -52.30 28.41 -17.41
N ARG A 62 -53.51 28.50 -17.98
CA ARG A 62 -53.93 29.63 -18.85
C ARG A 62 -54.82 30.67 -18.14
N ARG A 63 -55.09 30.50 -16.83
CA ARG A 63 -55.94 31.38 -16.01
C ARG A 63 -57.32 31.63 -16.63
N LEU A 64 -57.93 30.56 -17.13
CA LEU A 64 -59.23 30.61 -17.81
C LEU A 64 -60.36 30.98 -16.84
N LYS A 65 -61.25 31.87 -17.28
CA LYS A 65 -62.45 32.25 -16.53
C LYS A 65 -63.44 31.08 -16.46
N PRO A 66 -64.32 31.02 -15.45
CA PRO A 66 -65.29 29.94 -15.31
C PRO A 66 -66.20 29.77 -16.55
N GLU A 67 -66.55 30.88 -17.22
CA GLU A 67 -67.31 30.87 -18.48
C GLU A 67 -66.52 30.18 -19.61
N GLU A 68 -65.22 30.46 -19.73
CA GLU A 68 -64.34 29.83 -20.73
C GLU A 68 -64.12 28.33 -20.43
N ARG A 69 -64.14 27.93 -19.15
CA ARG A 69 -64.10 26.51 -18.75
C ARG A 69 -65.35 25.79 -19.21
N GLU A 70 -66.53 26.38 -18.99
CA GLU A 70 -67.79 25.82 -19.47
C GLU A 70 -67.88 25.81 -21.00
N GLU A 71 -67.31 26.80 -21.68
CA GLU A 71 -67.21 26.84 -23.15
C GLU A 71 -66.30 25.76 -23.70
N ILE A 72 -65.15 25.50 -23.08
CA ILE A 72 -64.26 24.39 -23.44
C ILE A 72 -64.96 23.06 -23.17
N ARG A 73 -65.64 22.91 -22.03
CA ARG A 73 -66.45 21.73 -21.71
C ARG A 73 -67.54 21.50 -22.76
N LYS A 74 -68.21 22.57 -23.20
CA LYS A 74 -69.19 22.52 -24.29
C LYS A 74 -68.54 22.18 -25.63
N GLN A 75 -67.38 22.75 -25.96
CA GLN A 75 -66.68 22.47 -27.22
C GLN A 75 -66.24 21.01 -27.32
N PHE A 76 -65.73 20.42 -26.25
CA PHE A 76 -65.37 19.00 -26.22
C PHE A 76 -66.58 18.07 -26.07
N SER A 77 -67.67 18.53 -25.46
CA SER A 77 -68.95 17.81 -25.38
C SER A 77 -69.74 17.85 -26.69
N THR A 78 -69.44 18.79 -27.59
CA THR A 78 -70.06 18.87 -28.92
C THR A 78 -69.18 18.08 -29.88
N PRO A 79 -69.67 16.97 -30.46
CA PRO A 79 -68.87 16.21 -31.42
C PRO A 79 -68.49 17.13 -32.60
N PRO A 80 -67.23 17.20 -33.01
CA PRO A 80 -66.88 17.90 -34.26
C PRO A 80 -67.62 17.23 -35.43
N ASP A 81 -68.06 18.02 -36.42
CA ASP A 81 -68.59 17.50 -37.69
C ASP A 81 -67.43 16.86 -38.47
N VAL A 82 -67.15 15.59 -38.18
CA VAL A 82 -66.10 14.82 -38.84
C VAL A 82 -66.69 14.18 -40.10
N PRO A 83 -66.04 14.31 -41.27
CA PRO A 83 -66.44 13.56 -42.46
C PRO A 83 -66.54 12.07 -42.16
N LYS A 84 -67.62 11.40 -42.58
CA LYS A 84 -67.92 9.98 -42.27
C LYS A 84 -66.77 9.01 -42.57
N ASP A 85 -65.89 9.37 -43.49
CA ASP A 85 -64.71 8.57 -43.86
C ASP A 85 -63.63 8.59 -42.77
N ILE A 86 -63.46 9.72 -42.08
CA ILE A 86 -62.51 9.88 -40.96
C ILE A 86 -63.08 9.27 -39.69
N GLU A 87 -64.40 9.35 -39.46
CA GLU A 87 -65.06 8.68 -38.32
C GLU A 87 -64.87 7.16 -38.36
N LYS A 88 -64.98 6.55 -39.54
CA LYS A 88 -64.72 5.12 -39.72
C LYS A 88 -63.25 4.76 -39.45
N GLN A 89 -62.31 5.56 -39.96
CA GLN A 89 -60.89 5.34 -39.72
C GLN A 89 -60.53 5.47 -38.23
N TYR A 90 -61.12 6.43 -37.51
CA TYR A 90 -60.93 6.57 -36.08
C TYR A 90 -61.57 5.43 -35.28
N ALA A 91 -62.75 4.95 -35.68
CA ALA A 91 -63.39 3.79 -35.04
C ALA A 91 -62.59 2.50 -35.25
N GLU A 92 -62.08 2.26 -36.46
CA GLU A 92 -61.18 1.14 -36.76
C GLU A 92 -59.88 1.24 -35.94
N PHE A 93 -59.31 2.44 -35.82
CA PHE A 93 -58.11 2.68 -35.01
C PHE A 93 -58.35 2.47 -33.51
N LEU A 94 -59.51 2.88 -32.98
CA LEU A 94 -59.87 2.66 -31.58
C LEU A 94 -60.14 1.18 -31.29
N GLU A 95 -60.80 0.45 -32.19
CA GLU A 95 -60.96 -1.00 -32.07
C GLU A 95 -59.61 -1.73 -32.13
N GLU A 96 -58.69 -1.29 -32.99
CA GLU A 96 -57.33 -1.80 -33.04
C GLU A 96 -56.56 -1.50 -31.75
N PHE A 97 -56.66 -0.27 -31.23
CA PHE A 97 -56.00 0.14 -30.00
C PHE A 97 -56.54 -0.61 -28.77
N ASP A 98 -57.87 -0.74 -28.64
CA ASP A 98 -58.52 -1.51 -27.57
C ASP A 98 -58.14 -3.00 -27.67
N SER A 99 -58.00 -3.54 -28.88
CA SER A 99 -57.53 -4.91 -29.06
C SER A 99 -56.09 -5.10 -28.60
N ILE A 100 -55.19 -4.15 -28.91
CA ILE A 100 -53.79 -4.15 -28.48
C ILE A 100 -53.70 -3.99 -26.96
N ASP A 101 -54.46 -3.06 -26.40
CA ASP A 101 -54.47 -2.81 -24.95
C ASP A 101 -55.04 -4.03 -24.21
N SER A 102 -56.08 -4.68 -24.76
CA SER A 102 -56.58 -5.95 -24.23
C SER A 102 -55.55 -7.07 -24.27
N ASP A 103 -54.75 -7.19 -25.34
CA ASP A 103 -53.70 -8.21 -25.45
C ASP A 103 -52.52 -7.95 -24.51
N VAL A 104 -52.17 -6.68 -24.28
CA VAL A 104 -51.10 -6.27 -23.36
C VAL A 104 -51.56 -6.42 -21.91
N THR A 105 -52.71 -5.87 -21.55
CA THR A 105 -53.26 -5.95 -20.18
C THR A 105 -53.54 -7.38 -19.75
N THR A 106 -54.12 -8.21 -20.63
CA THR A 106 -54.37 -9.62 -20.30
C THR A 106 -53.11 -10.47 -20.19
N GLY A 107 -51.95 -9.99 -20.63
CA GLY A 107 -50.66 -10.65 -20.43
C GLY A 107 -50.02 -10.31 -19.08
N PHE A 108 -50.06 -9.03 -18.68
CA PHE A 108 -49.39 -8.52 -17.48
C PHE A 108 -50.24 -8.61 -16.19
N GLU A 109 -51.57 -8.53 -16.27
CA GLU A 109 -52.45 -8.58 -15.07
C GLU A 109 -52.86 -10.01 -14.66
N LYS A 110 -52.29 -11.04 -15.31
CA LYS A 110 -52.55 -12.43 -14.92
C LYS A 110 -51.79 -12.76 -13.64
N VAL A 111 -52.52 -12.82 -12.53
CA VAL A 111 -52.00 -13.33 -11.26
C VAL A 111 -51.63 -14.80 -11.42
N ILE A 112 -50.34 -15.10 -11.33
CA ILE A 112 -49.80 -16.46 -11.35
C ILE A 112 -49.89 -17.02 -9.93
N GLU A 113 -50.48 -18.21 -9.78
CA GLU A 113 -50.49 -18.88 -8.49
C GLU A 113 -49.14 -19.58 -8.25
N PRO A 114 -48.54 -19.45 -7.04
CA PRO A 114 -47.26 -20.08 -6.74
C PRO A 114 -47.39 -21.61 -6.75
N ARG A 115 -46.28 -22.29 -7.02
CA ARG A 115 -46.22 -23.75 -7.00
C ARG A 115 -46.43 -24.30 -5.59
N ARG A 116 -46.88 -25.55 -5.51
CA ARG A 116 -47.10 -26.25 -4.23
C ARG A 116 -45.81 -26.44 -3.42
N ASP A 117 -44.68 -26.66 -4.12
CA ASP A 117 -43.35 -26.86 -3.54
C ASP A 117 -42.45 -25.67 -3.91
N THR A 118 -42.95 -24.44 -3.72
CA THR A 118 -42.19 -23.21 -4.01
C THR A 118 -41.11 -22.94 -2.96
N PHE A 119 -39.93 -22.48 -3.39
CA PHE A 119 -38.85 -22.05 -2.50
C PHE A 119 -38.76 -20.52 -2.43
N TRP A 120 -38.89 -19.83 -3.56
CA TRP A 120 -38.74 -18.37 -3.63
C TRP A 120 -40.02 -17.60 -3.26
N HIS A 121 -41.20 -18.19 -3.45
CA HIS A 121 -42.48 -17.53 -3.20
C HIS A 121 -43.18 -18.00 -1.92
N GLU A 122 -42.47 -18.66 -1.00
CA GLU A 122 -43.03 -19.08 0.29
C GLU A 122 -43.35 -17.86 1.17
N GLY A 123 -44.64 -17.50 1.27
CA GLY A 123 -45.09 -16.36 2.07
C GLY A 123 -44.93 -15.00 1.39
N GLU A 124 -44.71 -14.98 0.08
CA GLU A 124 -44.71 -13.74 -0.72
C GLU A 124 -46.14 -13.16 -0.79
N GLU A 125 -46.29 -11.91 -0.39
CA GLU A 125 -47.58 -11.20 -0.35
C GLU A 125 -47.86 -10.42 -1.64
N ASP A 126 -46.80 -10.07 -2.38
CA ASP A 126 -46.89 -9.31 -3.62
C ASP A 126 -47.13 -10.25 -4.82
N PRO A 127 -48.33 -10.25 -5.43
CA PRO A 127 -48.63 -11.12 -6.55
C PRO A 127 -47.82 -10.78 -7.81
N ASP A 128 -47.24 -9.58 -7.90
CA ASP A 128 -46.47 -9.13 -9.06
C ASP A 128 -45.07 -9.78 -9.11
N MET A 129 -44.58 -10.28 -7.96
CA MET A 129 -43.28 -10.94 -7.83
C MET A 129 -43.37 -12.46 -7.99
N ILE A 130 -44.58 -13.03 -8.07
CA ILE A 130 -44.81 -14.47 -8.23
C ILE A 130 -44.70 -14.85 -9.70
N THR A 131 -43.71 -15.68 -10.00
CA THR A 131 -43.47 -16.22 -11.35
C THR A 131 -43.81 -17.71 -11.39
N ASP A 132 -43.52 -18.37 -12.50
CA ASP A 132 -43.70 -19.82 -12.63
C ASP A 132 -42.57 -20.64 -12.01
N GLU A 133 -41.51 -20.01 -11.49
CA GLU A 133 -40.38 -20.64 -10.79
C GLU A 133 -39.79 -21.84 -11.57
N VAL A 134 -39.60 -21.69 -12.88
CA VAL A 134 -38.99 -22.70 -13.76
C VAL A 134 -37.63 -22.24 -14.24
N GLY A 135 -36.60 -23.00 -13.90
CA GLY A 135 -35.23 -22.76 -14.39
C GLY A 135 -34.55 -21.54 -13.77
N GLU A 136 -35.10 -21.00 -12.68
CA GLU A 136 -34.51 -19.86 -11.97
C GLU A 136 -33.28 -20.26 -11.15
N ASP A 137 -33.18 -21.52 -10.73
CA ASP A 137 -32.08 -22.08 -9.95
C ASP A 137 -31.18 -23.05 -10.76
N ASP A 138 -31.47 -23.22 -12.04
CA ASP A 138 -30.66 -24.03 -12.94
C ASP A 138 -29.30 -23.36 -13.15
N PHE A 139 -28.23 -24.11 -12.91
CA PHE A 139 -26.87 -23.61 -13.12
C PHE A 139 -26.42 -23.87 -14.57
N GLU A 140 -26.38 -22.82 -15.37
CA GLU A 140 -25.99 -22.88 -16.79
C GLU A 140 -24.47 -22.89 -17.05
N GLU A 141 -23.64 -23.03 -16.01
CA GLU A 141 -22.18 -22.99 -16.09
C GLU A 141 -21.61 -21.65 -16.64
N ASP A 142 -22.36 -20.56 -16.48
CA ASP A 142 -22.06 -19.22 -16.99
C ASP A 142 -21.38 -18.29 -15.96
N ASP A 143 -21.39 -18.65 -14.68
CA ASP A 143 -20.69 -17.93 -13.61
C ASP A 143 -19.61 -18.78 -12.91
N MET A 144 -18.64 -18.07 -12.31
CA MET A 144 -17.60 -18.67 -11.49
C MET A 144 -17.84 -18.39 -10.01
N MET A 145 -17.20 -19.18 -9.15
CA MET A 145 -17.25 -18.95 -7.71
C MET A 145 -16.68 -17.57 -7.33
N SER A 146 -17.13 -17.01 -6.21
CA SER A 146 -16.70 -15.69 -5.72
C SER A 146 -15.19 -15.58 -5.45
N LEU A 147 -14.47 -16.68 -5.24
CA LEU A 147 -13.00 -16.68 -5.12
C LEU A 147 -12.27 -16.61 -6.47
N ALA A 148 -12.93 -17.03 -7.55
CA ALA A 148 -12.39 -16.97 -8.91
C ALA A 148 -12.53 -15.57 -9.53
N HIS A 149 -13.59 -14.84 -9.19
CA HIS A 149 -13.80 -13.45 -9.63
C HIS A 149 -12.63 -12.50 -9.30
N PRO A 150 -12.08 -12.46 -8.07
CA PRO A 150 -10.88 -11.68 -7.76
C PRO A 150 -9.66 -12.07 -8.59
N LYS A 151 -9.54 -13.36 -8.98
CA LYS A 151 -8.43 -13.80 -9.82
C LYS A 151 -8.59 -13.35 -11.27
N LEU A 152 -9.82 -13.32 -11.77
CA LEU A 152 -10.15 -12.73 -13.06
C LEU A 152 -9.91 -11.21 -13.04
N GLU A 153 -10.29 -10.53 -11.96
CA GLU A 153 -10.07 -9.09 -11.80
C GLU A 153 -8.57 -8.75 -11.71
N GLU A 154 -7.78 -9.50 -10.95
CA GLU A 154 -6.32 -9.40 -10.94
C GLU A 154 -5.74 -9.50 -12.36
N HIS A 155 -6.30 -10.39 -13.19
CA HIS A 155 -5.88 -10.51 -14.59
C HIS A 155 -6.28 -9.30 -15.44
N ARG A 156 -7.45 -8.69 -15.18
CA ARG A 156 -7.87 -7.44 -15.83
C ARG A 156 -6.94 -6.29 -15.47
N GLU A 157 -6.56 -6.17 -14.20
CA GLU A 157 -5.57 -5.19 -13.72
C GLU A 157 -4.20 -5.41 -14.42
N TYR A 158 -3.71 -6.65 -14.53
CA TYR A 158 -2.47 -6.92 -15.25
C TYR A 158 -2.53 -6.51 -16.71
N ARG A 159 -3.67 -6.74 -17.38
CA ARG A 159 -3.87 -6.30 -18.77
C ARG A 159 -3.93 -4.79 -18.88
N GLU A 160 -4.48 -4.11 -17.89
CA GLU A 160 -4.47 -2.65 -17.82
C GLU A 160 -3.04 -2.10 -17.68
N TYR A 161 -2.25 -2.60 -16.74
CA TYR A 161 -0.85 -2.20 -16.60
C TYR A 161 -0.01 -2.56 -17.84
N ALA A 162 -0.26 -3.71 -18.48
CA ALA A 162 0.39 -4.08 -19.73
C ALA A 162 0.04 -3.10 -20.86
N ARG A 163 -1.21 -2.64 -20.93
CA ARG A 163 -1.65 -1.62 -21.89
C ARG A 163 -0.92 -0.29 -21.65
N ILE A 164 -0.86 0.18 -20.40
CA ILE A 164 -0.12 1.39 -20.02
C ILE A 164 1.36 1.25 -20.40
N ALA A 165 1.98 0.10 -20.11
CA ALA A 165 3.38 -0.15 -20.42
C ALA A 165 3.69 -0.14 -21.92
N VAL A 166 2.77 -0.63 -22.75
CA VAL A 166 2.97 -0.70 -24.21
C VAL A 166 2.64 0.63 -24.89
N TRP A 167 1.57 1.30 -24.49
CA TRP A 167 1.05 2.46 -25.21
C TRP A 167 1.42 3.81 -24.58
N GLU A 168 1.46 3.90 -23.25
CA GLU A 168 1.67 5.17 -22.54
C GLU A 168 3.13 5.35 -22.10
N MET A 169 3.80 4.32 -21.57
CA MET A 169 5.18 4.45 -21.10
C MET A 169 6.16 4.92 -22.19
N PRO A 170 6.07 4.51 -23.47
CA PRO A 170 6.95 5.05 -24.51
C PRO A 170 6.77 6.55 -24.73
N LEU A 171 5.59 7.11 -24.44
CA LEU A 171 5.33 8.55 -24.54
C LEU A 171 6.09 9.34 -23.46
N LEU A 172 6.38 8.72 -22.30
CA LEU A 172 7.18 9.35 -21.24
C LEU A 172 8.62 9.65 -21.70
N ALA A 173 9.15 8.89 -22.67
CA ALA A 173 10.47 9.13 -23.22
C ALA A 173 10.60 10.51 -23.88
N GLN A 174 9.50 11.08 -24.38
CA GLN A 174 9.47 12.42 -24.98
C GLN A 174 9.69 13.53 -23.95
N PHE A 175 9.36 13.27 -22.68
CA PHE A 175 9.50 14.23 -21.58
C PHE A 175 10.75 13.98 -20.72
N ALA A 176 11.51 12.92 -21.03
CA ALA A 176 12.73 12.59 -20.31
C ALA A 176 13.81 13.66 -20.54
N LYS A 177 14.48 14.05 -19.46
CA LYS A 177 15.63 14.96 -19.50
C LYS A 177 16.90 14.17 -19.17
N PRO A 178 18.00 14.33 -19.93
CA PRO A 178 19.25 13.68 -19.58
C PRO A 178 19.77 14.18 -18.23
N PHE A 179 20.46 13.31 -17.50
CA PHE A 179 21.09 13.70 -16.25
C PHE A 179 22.34 14.54 -16.55
N GLU A 180 22.33 15.79 -16.09
CA GLU A 180 23.50 16.66 -16.09
C GLU A 180 24.15 16.64 -14.70
N PRO A 181 25.43 16.28 -14.58
CA PRO A 181 26.11 16.29 -13.30
C PRO A 181 26.18 17.72 -12.74
N PRO A 182 26.11 17.89 -11.40
CA PRO A 182 26.12 19.21 -10.80
C PRO A 182 27.44 19.95 -11.07
N ALA A 183 27.34 21.26 -11.31
CA ALA A 183 28.49 22.13 -11.48
C ALA A 183 29.27 22.30 -10.17
N LYS A 184 30.52 22.74 -10.23
CA LYS A 184 31.37 23.00 -9.05
C LYS A 184 30.78 24.05 -8.09
N GLU A 185 29.95 24.96 -8.61
CA GLU A 185 29.24 25.97 -7.80
C GLU A 185 28.09 25.38 -6.98
N GLN A 186 27.54 24.23 -7.38
CA GLN A 186 26.41 23.57 -6.73
C GLN A 186 26.89 22.68 -5.57
N VAL A 187 27.46 23.31 -4.55
CA VAL A 187 28.10 22.65 -3.40
C VAL A 187 27.12 22.10 -2.37
N LEU A 188 25.86 22.57 -2.37
CA LEU A 188 24.86 22.19 -1.38
C LEU A 188 23.97 21.06 -1.90
N ARG A 189 23.86 19.98 -1.13
CA ARG A 189 22.93 18.89 -1.40
C ARG A 189 21.76 18.92 -0.43
N PHE A 190 20.59 19.27 -0.95
CA PHE A 190 19.34 19.23 -0.20
C PHE A 190 18.63 17.89 -0.38
N ARG A 191 18.06 17.36 0.71
CA ARG A 191 17.21 16.17 0.71
C ARG A 191 15.83 16.52 1.26
N TYR A 192 14.82 16.13 0.50
CA TYR A 192 13.39 16.27 0.83
C TYR A 192 12.79 14.88 1.03
N THR A 193 11.71 14.80 1.82
CA THR A 193 10.97 13.56 2.05
C THR A 193 9.51 13.79 1.68
N SER A 194 8.92 12.86 0.93
CA SER A 194 7.52 12.88 0.52
C SER A 194 6.94 11.48 0.67
N TYR A 195 5.68 11.39 1.09
CA TYR A 195 4.96 10.14 1.36
C TYR A 195 3.84 9.87 0.34
N LEU A 196 3.94 10.45 -0.86
CA LEU A 196 3.12 10.13 -2.05
C LEU A 196 1.60 9.99 -1.77
N GLY A 197 0.99 11.05 -1.25
CA GLY A 197 -0.45 11.12 -0.97
C GLY A 197 -0.80 11.05 0.53
N GLU A 198 0.13 10.61 1.38
CA GLU A 198 -0.04 10.65 2.83
C GLU A 198 0.48 11.96 3.42
N ILE A 199 -0.24 12.48 4.42
CA ILE A 199 0.20 13.62 5.23
C ILE A 199 0.94 13.06 6.44
N HIS A 200 2.27 13.21 6.46
CA HIS A 200 3.11 12.68 7.52
C HIS A 200 4.00 13.78 8.10
N PRO A 201 4.06 14.00 9.43
CA PRO A 201 4.73 15.15 10.05
C PRO A 201 6.25 15.24 9.79
N ALA A 202 6.87 14.16 9.32
CA ALA A 202 8.28 14.17 8.92
C ALA A 202 8.52 14.68 7.49
N ASP A 203 7.47 14.89 6.69
CA ASP A 203 7.59 15.42 5.33
C ASP A 203 8.20 16.82 5.32
N ARG A 204 7.88 17.68 6.30
CA ARG A 204 8.36 19.06 6.38
C ARG A 204 9.86 19.18 6.61
N LYS A 205 10.51 18.11 7.10
CA LYS A 205 11.94 18.10 7.40
C LYS A 205 12.77 18.22 6.13
N VAL A 206 13.67 19.21 6.11
CA VAL A 206 14.67 19.36 5.06
C VAL A 206 16.06 19.11 5.65
N VAL A 207 16.91 18.42 4.91
CA VAL A 207 18.30 18.17 5.27
C VAL A 207 19.20 18.81 4.23
N VAL A 208 20.23 19.53 4.67
CA VAL A 208 21.32 20.02 3.83
C VAL A 208 22.61 19.33 4.23
N GLU A 209 23.40 18.94 3.24
CA GLU A 209 24.75 18.44 3.42
C GLU A 209 25.70 19.13 2.44
N PHE A 210 26.90 19.45 2.91
CA PHE A 210 27.95 20.08 2.12
C PHE A 210 29.32 19.79 2.73
N ALA A 211 30.38 19.80 1.91
CA ALA A 211 31.74 19.65 2.39
C ALA A 211 32.41 21.04 2.55
N PRO A 212 33.13 21.30 3.66
CA PRO A 212 33.90 22.54 3.81
C PRO A 212 34.95 22.76 2.71
N LYS A 213 35.45 21.66 2.12
CA LYS A 213 36.46 21.69 1.04
C LYS A 213 35.91 22.19 -0.30
N ASP A 214 34.61 22.01 -0.55
CA ASP A 214 33.98 22.45 -1.80
C ASP A 214 33.78 23.97 -1.83
N LEU A 215 33.87 24.63 -0.66
CA LEU A 215 33.81 26.08 -0.53
C LEU A 215 35.17 26.70 -0.87
N THR A 216 35.37 27.04 -2.15
CA THR A 216 36.62 27.63 -2.68
C THR A 216 36.94 29.00 -2.10
N ASP A 217 35.92 29.70 -1.61
CA ASP A 217 36.05 31.06 -1.05
C ASP A 217 36.67 31.11 0.34
N LEU A 218 36.93 29.94 0.97
CA LEU A 218 37.43 29.84 2.33
C LEU A 218 38.87 29.36 2.34
N THR A 219 39.71 30.06 3.12
CA THR A 219 41.09 29.64 3.40
C THR A 219 41.09 28.42 4.34
N SER A 220 42.17 27.63 4.37
CA SER A 220 42.29 26.46 5.25
C SER A 220 41.99 26.75 6.74
N ALA A 221 42.45 27.89 7.26
CA ALA A 221 42.15 28.33 8.63
C ALA A 221 40.64 28.60 8.83
N GLN A 222 39.99 29.25 7.86
CA GLN A 222 38.54 29.52 7.88
C GLN A 222 37.71 28.24 7.71
N GLN A 223 38.18 27.28 6.91
CA GLN A 223 37.57 25.95 6.80
C GLN A 223 37.63 25.20 8.13
N LEU A 224 38.77 25.24 8.83
CA LEU A 224 38.91 24.67 10.17
C LEU A 224 37.98 25.36 11.17
N LYS A 225 37.87 26.70 11.12
CA LYS A 225 36.91 27.47 11.91
C LYS A 225 35.47 27.02 11.64
N LEU A 226 35.09 26.84 10.37
CA LEU A 226 33.77 26.34 9.98
C LEU A 226 33.48 24.94 10.53
N MET A 227 34.47 24.03 10.49
CA MET A 227 34.34 22.69 11.09
C MET A 227 34.11 22.76 12.61
N LYS A 228 34.81 23.66 13.30
CA LYS A 228 34.63 23.90 14.75
C LYS A 228 33.24 24.45 15.06
N LEU A 229 32.77 25.44 14.29
CA LEU A 229 31.42 26.02 14.42
C LEU A 229 30.31 25.00 14.17
N ALA A 230 30.51 24.08 13.23
CA ALA A 230 29.56 23.01 12.96
C ALA A 230 29.39 22.05 14.15
N GLY A 231 30.47 21.82 14.90
CA GLY A 231 30.52 20.94 16.07
C GLY A 231 30.10 19.52 15.73
N ALA A 232 29.14 18.97 16.47
CA ALA A 232 28.65 17.60 16.28
C ALA A 232 28.00 17.32 14.91
N ARG A 233 27.71 18.37 14.13
CA ARG A 233 27.12 18.28 12.78
C ARG A 233 28.16 17.93 11.71
N TYR A 234 29.44 18.15 12.00
CA TYR A 234 30.54 17.76 11.13
C TYR A 234 30.89 16.29 11.34
N ASN A 235 31.06 15.53 10.26
CA ASN A 235 31.56 14.16 10.32
C ASN A 235 33.04 14.12 9.93
N PRO A 236 33.97 13.82 10.86
CA PRO A 236 35.40 13.79 10.57
C PRO A 236 35.84 12.71 9.57
N SER A 237 35.08 11.62 9.41
CA SER A 237 35.45 10.53 8.50
C SER A 237 35.03 10.77 7.05
N THR A 238 33.91 11.45 6.83
CA THR A 238 33.43 11.79 5.48
C THR A 238 33.69 13.23 5.11
N GLU A 239 34.14 14.06 6.05
CA GLU A 239 34.41 15.50 5.91
C GLU A 239 33.17 16.30 5.44
N ILE A 240 31.98 15.88 5.87
CA ILE A 240 30.70 16.48 5.48
C ILE A 240 30.03 17.10 6.71
N ILE A 241 29.51 18.31 6.55
CA ILE A 241 28.61 18.95 7.52
C ILE A 241 27.18 18.61 7.12
N LYS A 242 26.41 18.02 8.04
CA LYS A 242 25.01 17.66 7.83
C LYS A 242 24.10 18.36 8.83
N ILE A 243 23.15 19.14 8.33
CA ILE A 243 22.23 19.95 9.13
C ILE A 243 20.80 19.69 8.66
N SER A 244 19.87 19.52 9.59
CA SER A 244 18.45 19.39 9.27
C SER A 244 17.60 20.43 9.98
N CYS A 245 16.51 20.85 9.35
CA CYS A 245 15.51 21.73 9.94
C CYS A 245 14.12 21.16 9.72
N GLU A 246 13.33 21.12 10.80
CA GLU A 246 11.92 20.73 10.83
C GLU A 246 11.10 21.68 11.74
N ARG A 247 11.61 22.90 11.92
CA ARG A 247 11.03 23.91 12.85
C ARG A 247 9.76 24.55 12.30
N PHE A 248 9.69 24.71 10.98
CA PHE A 248 8.59 25.37 10.29
C PHE A 248 7.68 24.34 9.64
N GLU A 249 6.44 24.76 9.36
CA GLU A 249 5.42 23.89 8.82
C GLU A 249 5.70 23.48 7.37
N HIS A 250 6.20 24.42 6.55
CA HIS A 250 6.44 24.16 5.13
C HIS A 250 7.91 23.83 4.85
N GLN A 251 8.14 22.83 3.99
CA GLN A 251 9.48 22.46 3.52
C GLN A 251 10.25 23.65 2.93
N ALA A 252 9.57 24.54 2.19
CA ALA A 252 10.18 25.72 1.61
C ALA A 252 10.76 26.68 2.67
N GLN A 253 10.07 26.85 3.80
CA GLN A 253 10.54 27.66 4.92
C GLN A 253 11.74 27.01 5.60
N ASN A 254 11.68 25.69 5.84
CA ASN A 254 12.80 24.92 6.41
C ASN A 254 14.04 24.98 5.50
N LYS A 255 13.88 24.87 4.18
CA LYS A 255 14.96 25.04 3.20
C LYS A 255 15.56 26.44 3.24
N ARG A 256 14.73 27.48 3.24
CA ARG A 256 15.19 28.87 3.28
C ARG A 256 16.01 29.15 4.54
N TYR A 257 15.50 28.73 5.69
CA TYR A 257 16.22 28.84 6.96
C TYR A 257 17.59 28.14 6.93
N LEU A 258 17.68 26.95 6.33
CA LEU A 258 18.96 26.26 6.17
C LEU A 258 19.91 27.02 5.24
N GLY A 259 19.42 27.63 4.15
CA GLY A 259 20.21 28.50 3.29
C GLY A 259 20.78 29.70 4.05
N ASP A 260 19.93 30.41 4.79
CA ASP A 260 20.33 31.56 5.61
C ASP A 260 21.33 31.15 6.71
N LEU A 261 21.14 29.97 7.31
CA LEU A 261 22.05 29.43 8.32
C LEU A 261 23.43 29.10 7.73
N VAL A 262 23.48 28.46 6.57
CA VAL A 262 24.75 28.16 5.89
C VAL A 262 25.49 29.46 5.52
N ASN A 263 24.79 30.47 5.02
CA ASN A 263 25.39 31.78 4.73
C ASN A 263 25.98 32.41 6.00
N LYS A 264 25.24 32.40 7.12
CA LYS A 264 25.75 32.88 8.42
C LYS A 264 26.97 32.08 8.88
N MET A 265 27.00 30.76 8.68
CA MET A 265 28.16 29.94 9.02
C MET A 265 29.39 30.31 8.18
N ILE A 266 29.20 30.62 6.89
CA ILE A 266 30.27 31.06 5.99
C ILE A 266 30.76 32.47 6.38
N GLU A 267 29.85 33.40 6.66
CA GLU A 267 30.17 34.76 7.11
C GLU A 267 30.96 34.75 8.42
N THR A 268 30.48 33.98 9.41
CA THR A 268 31.18 33.83 10.69
C THR A 268 32.54 33.13 10.53
N ALA A 269 32.67 32.20 9.58
CA ALA A 269 33.97 31.60 9.27
C ALA A 269 34.95 32.57 8.60
N LYS A 270 34.46 33.56 7.84
CA LYS A 270 35.27 34.61 7.21
C LYS A 270 35.68 35.72 8.18
N ASP A 271 34.94 35.92 9.27
CA ASP A 271 35.22 36.96 10.27
C ASP A 271 36.62 36.79 10.90
N PRO A 272 37.52 37.80 10.80
CA PRO A 272 38.87 37.73 11.33
C PRO A 272 39.02 38.03 12.82
N THR A 273 37.95 38.38 13.53
CA THR A 273 38.02 38.73 14.96
C THR A 273 38.58 37.62 15.84
N ASP A 274 38.15 36.37 15.60
CA ASP A 274 38.59 35.18 16.32
C ASP A 274 38.66 33.97 15.38
N MET A 275 39.84 33.39 15.18
CA MET A 275 40.06 32.25 14.26
C MET A 275 40.02 30.88 14.95
N PHE A 276 39.87 30.84 16.28
CA PHE A 276 39.88 29.63 17.09
C PHE A 276 41.10 28.72 16.85
N GLU A 277 42.26 29.24 16.46
CA GLU A 277 43.44 28.41 16.14
C GLU A 277 43.97 27.64 17.35
N ASP A 278 43.82 28.21 18.54
CA ASP A 278 44.15 27.62 19.84
C ASP A 278 43.25 26.43 20.21
N ILE A 279 42.02 26.37 19.70
CA ILE A 279 41.06 25.29 19.98
C ILE A 279 41.27 24.14 18.98
N PRO A 280 41.64 22.92 19.42
CA PRO A 280 41.73 21.77 18.53
C PRO A 280 40.34 21.33 18.05
N LEU A 281 40.26 20.71 16.86
CA LEU A 281 39.01 20.16 16.34
C LEU A 281 38.52 19.02 17.25
N ASP A 282 37.35 19.20 17.87
CA ASP A 282 36.73 18.14 18.66
C ASP A 282 36.08 17.08 17.76
N THR A 283 36.54 15.84 17.88
CA THR A 283 36.01 14.68 17.15
C THR A 283 35.33 13.65 18.06
N ARG A 284 35.11 13.95 19.34
CA ARG A 284 34.62 12.99 20.35
C ARG A 284 33.19 12.52 20.07
N HIS A 285 32.38 13.32 19.37
CA HIS A 285 31.02 12.94 18.97
C HIS A 285 31.00 11.82 17.93
N HIS A 286 32.07 11.61 17.17
CA HIS A 286 32.14 10.62 16.11
C HIS A 286 32.93 9.38 16.54
N LYS A 287 32.25 8.22 16.58
CA LYS A 287 32.89 6.93 16.83
C LYS A 287 33.41 6.35 15.51
N GLN A 288 34.72 6.43 15.31
CA GLN A 288 35.37 5.88 14.12
C GLN A 288 35.19 4.36 14.05
N LYS A 289 34.66 3.88 12.93
CA LYS A 289 34.52 2.44 12.68
C LYS A 289 35.81 1.90 12.08
N ILE A 290 36.50 1.03 12.80
CA ILE A 290 37.67 0.32 12.29
C ILE A 290 37.18 -0.72 11.29
N VAL A 291 37.62 -0.60 10.03
CA VAL A 291 37.31 -1.57 8.97
C VAL A 291 38.54 -2.44 8.78
N HIS A 292 38.49 -3.67 9.29
CA HIS A 292 39.51 -4.67 9.03
C HIS A 292 39.48 -5.06 7.55
N ARG A 293 40.67 -5.16 6.94
CA ARG A 293 40.83 -5.61 5.56
C ARG A 293 41.56 -6.94 5.55
N PHE A 294 41.36 -7.71 4.49
CA PHE A 294 42.11 -8.94 4.28
C PHE A 294 43.61 -8.63 4.24
N PRO A 295 44.45 -9.31 5.06
CA PRO A 295 45.89 -9.08 5.05
C PRO A 295 46.48 -9.32 3.66
N LYS A 296 47.22 -8.33 3.15
CA LYS A 296 47.85 -8.45 1.82
C LYS A 296 48.85 -9.61 1.76
N GLU A 297 49.51 -9.90 2.87
CA GLU A 297 50.50 -10.98 3.01
C GLU A 297 49.90 -12.38 2.86
N TRP A 298 48.58 -12.54 3.07
CA TRP A 298 47.89 -13.82 2.94
C TRP A 298 47.36 -14.04 1.53
N ILE A 299 47.45 -13.03 0.67
CA ILE A 299 47.13 -13.18 -0.75
C ILE A 299 48.12 -14.22 -1.30
N LEU A 300 47.57 -15.27 -1.91
CA LEU A 300 48.34 -16.40 -2.40
C LEU A 300 49.02 -16.06 -3.74
N THR A 301 49.96 -15.12 -3.70
CA THR A 301 50.85 -14.77 -4.83
C THR A 301 51.77 -15.93 -5.16
N GLU A 302 52.36 -15.94 -6.35
CA GLU A 302 53.29 -16.99 -6.78
C GLU A 302 54.51 -17.09 -5.86
N GLU A 303 55.05 -15.94 -5.46
CA GLU A 303 56.12 -15.85 -4.45
C GLU A 303 55.70 -16.48 -3.12
N ARG A 304 54.47 -16.18 -2.65
CA ARG A 304 53.96 -16.76 -1.41
C ARG A 304 53.75 -18.27 -1.51
N LYS A 305 53.30 -18.77 -2.66
CA LYS A 305 53.21 -20.22 -2.92
C LYS A 305 54.58 -20.90 -2.83
N ALA A 306 55.61 -20.30 -3.43
CA ALA A 306 56.98 -20.81 -3.38
C ALA A 306 57.53 -20.80 -1.93
N GLN A 307 57.32 -19.71 -1.19
CA GLN A 307 57.67 -19.64 0.23
C GLN A 307 56.97 -20.72 1.05
N LEU A 308 55.66 -20.92 0.85
CA LEU A 308 54.90 -21.95 1.54
C LEU A 308 55.39 -23.36 1.19
N ALA A 309 55.79 -23.60 -0.06
CA ALA A 309 56.38 -24.87 -0.46
C ALA A 309 57.72 -25.12 0.26
N ALA A 310 58.59 -24.11 0.32
CA ALA A 310 59.86 -24.19 1.05
C ALA A 310 59.66 -24.44 2.55
N ILE A 311 58.74 -23.71 3.19
CA ILE A 311 58.41 -23.87 4.62
C ILE A 311 57.88 -25.30 4.89
N ARG A 312 57.00 -25.83 4.03
CA ARG A 312 56.48 -27.20 4.17
C ARG A 312 57.58 -28.25 4.01
N GLN A 313 58.50 -28.06 3.06
CA GLN A 313 59.63 -28.96 2.85
C GLN A 313 60.58 -28.97 4.05
N GLN A 314 60.92 -27.79 4.58
CA GLN A 314 61.76 -27.67 5.77
C GLN A 314 61.12 -28.33 6.99
N ALA A 315 59.82 -28.10 7.23
CA ALA A 315 59.10 -28.75 8.33
C ALA A 315 59.12 -30.29 8.20
N TYR A 316 58.88 -30.81 6.99
CA TYR A 316 58.93 -32.26 6.73
C TYR A 316 60.32 -32.86 7.01
N GLN A 317 61.39 -32.16 6.61
CA GLN A 317 62.76 -32.61 6.86
C GLN A 317 63.10 -32.64 8.35
N LEU A 318 62.69 -31.62 9.11
CA LEU A 318 62.90 -31.57 10.56
C LEU A 318 62.18 -32.72 11.27
N ASP A 319 60.95 -33.02 10.88
CA ASP A 319 60.20 -34.15 11.46
C ASP A 319 60.83 -35.49 11.10
N LYS A 320 61.29 -35.66 9.86
CA LYS A 320 62.02 -36.86 9.42
C LYS A 320 63.29 -37.05 10.24
N ALA A 321 64.09 -35.99 10.41
CA ALA A 321 65.30 -36.02 11.23
C ALA A 321 64.99 -36.42 12.68
N LYS A 322 63.95 -35.84 13.30
CA LYS A 322 63.52 -36.20 14.66
C LYS A 322 63.06 -37.65 14.80
N ARG A 323 62.45 -38.22 13.76
CA ARG A 323 62.08 -39.65 13.72
C ARG A 323 63.32 -40.53 13.65
N GLU A 324 64.28 -40.19 12.80
CA GLU A 324 65.54 -40.94 12.64
C GLU A 324 66.39 -40.90 13.91
N THR A 325 66.45 -39.76 14.61
CA THR A 325 67.14 -39.62 15.89
C THR A 325 66.37 -40.20 17.08
N GLY A 326 65.14 -40.69 16.88
CA GLY A 326 64.28 -41.22 17.94
C GLY A 326 63.82 -40.17 18.96
N THR A 327 64.00 -38.88 18.69
CA THR A 327 63.61 -37.78 19.57
C THR A 327 62.18 -37.28 19.30
N LEU A 328 61.47 -37.87 18.34
CA LEU A 328 60.08 -37.53 18.07
C LEU A 328 59.20 -38.15 19.17
N VAL A 329 58.70 -37.29 20.05
CA VAL A 329 57.86 -37.69 21.18
C VAL A 329 56.46 -38.05 20.69
N ASP A 330 56.03 -39.29 20.93
CA ASP A 330 54.62 -39.68 20.85
C ASP A 330 53.99 -39.65 22.25
N GLY A 331 53.06 -38.71 22.46
CA GLY A 331 52.33 -38.54 23.71
C GLY A 331 51.50 -39.77 24.12
N LEU A 332 50.97 -40.53 23.15
CA LEU A 332 50.16 -41.71 23.45
C LEU A 332 51.03 -42.89 23.90
N GLU A 333 52.18 -43.07 23.26
CA GLU A 333 53.11 -44.15 23.62
C GLU A 333 53.79 -43.89 24.95
N THR A 334 54.20 -42.65 25.22
CA THR A 334 54.77 -42.25 26.50
C THR A 334 53.79 -42.47 27.65
N VAL A 335 52.51 -42.10 27.49
CA VAL A 335 51.47 -42.38 28.50
C VAL A 335 51.25 -43.88 28.68
N LYS A 336 51.17 -44.67 27.59
CA LYS A 336 51.03 -46.14 27.68
C LYS A 336 52.20 -46.78 28.42
N GLN A 337 53.42 -46.30 28.23
CA GLN A 337 54.61 -46.80 28.92
C GLN A 337 54.58 -46.47 30.43
N LEU A 338 54.10 -45.27 30.80
CA LEU A 338 53.95 -44.87 32.21
C LEU A 338 52.82 -45.61 32.94
N VAL A 339 51.76 -46.00 32.23
CA VAL A 339 50.58 -46.69 32.79
C VAL A 339 50.80 -48.22 32.89
N LYS A 340 51.83 -48.79 32.25
CA LYS A 340 52.14 -50.23 32.38
C LYS A 340 52.53 -50.55 33.84
N PRO A 341 51.77 -51.40 34.56
CA PRO A 341 52.17 -51.86 35.88
C PRO A 341 53.41 -52.77 35.75
N ALA A 342 54.41 -52.58 36.62
CA ALA A 342 55.59 -53.44 36.68
C ALA A 342 55.18 -54.89 36.99
N GLU A 343 55.68 -55.86 36.20
CA GLU A 343 55.51 -57.29 36.48
C GLU A 343 55.94 -57.59 37.92
N ALA A 344 55.01 -58.11 38.71
CA ALA A 344 55.24 -58.50 40.09
C ALA A 344 56.27 -59.62 40.13
N ALA A 345 57.48 -59.34 40.63
CA ALA A 345 58.41 -60.36 41.06
C ALA A 345 57.71 -61.29 42.08
N GLU A 346 57.72 -62.59 41.82
CA GLU A 346 57.06 -63.59 42.67
C GLU A 346 57.54 -63.47 44.13
N PRO A 347 56.64 -63.33 45.12
CA PRO A 347 57.05 -63.23 46.51
C PRO A 347 57.50 -64.59 47.06
N VAL A 348 58.79 -64.71 47.37
CA VAL A 348 59.36 -65.82 48.16
C VAL A 348 58.69 -65.87 49.54
N MET A 349 58.00 -66.96 49.84
CA MET A 349 57.32 -67.18 51.13
C MET A 349 58.32 -67.32 52.29
N VAL A 350 58.39 -66.32 53.16
CA VAL A 350 59.08 -66.42 54.46
C VAL A 350 58.09 -66.90 55.52
N ARG A 351 58.32 -68.12 56.06
CA ARG A 351 57.54 -68.68 57.19
C ARG A 351 57.73 -67.84 58.45
N ARG A 352 56.63 -67.35 59.03
CA ARG A 352 56.62 -66.55 60.25
C ARG A 352 56.75 -67.42 61.50
N GLY A 353 57.84 -67.24 62.25
CA GLY A 353 58.12 -67.90 63.53
C GLY A 353 57.17 -67.46 64.67
N LYS A 354 56.88 -68.41 65.55
CA LYS A 354 56.03 -68.30 66.75
C LYS A 354 56.73 -67.44 67.81
N GLY A 355 56.14 -66.31 68.20
CA GLY A 355 56.66 -65.48 69.30
C GLY A 355 56.43 -66.15 70.67
N PRO A 356 57.37 -66.06 71.63
CA PRO A 356 57.23 -66.68 72.94
C PRO A 356 56.29 -65.89 73.88
N MET A 357 55.55 -66.63 74.70
CA MET A 357 54.68 -66.12 75.76
C MET A 357 55.45 -65.38 76.86
N ARG A 358 54.85 -64.30 77.38
CA ARG A 358 55.21 -63.61 78.63
C ARG A 358 54.87 -64.48 79.85
N ILE A 359 55.81 -64.66 80.78
CA ILE A 359 55.54 -64.81 82.22
C ILE A 359 56.66 -64.09 83.00
N ARG A 360 56.29 -63.57 84.18
CA ARG A 360 57.10 -62.90 85.23
C ARG A 360 58.40 -63.59 85.59
#